data_AF-A0A7S4M8D4-F1
#
_entry.id   AF-A0A7S4M8D4-F1
#
_cell.length_a   1.000
_cell.length_b   1.000
_cell.length_c   1.000
_cell.angle_alpha   90.00
_cell.angle_beta   90.00
_cell.angle_gamma   90.00
#
_symmetry.space_group_name_H-M   'P 1'
#
loop_
_entity.id
_entity.type
_entity.pdbx_description
1 polymer ?
#
loop_
_entity_poly.entity_id
_entity_poly.type
_entity_poly.pdbx_seq_one_letter_code
_entity_poly.pdbx_strand_id
1 'polypeptide(L)'
;DGMANDVNIWEEPENKDTIQTEMENGNLLVVAATLNQLVRKATDEDKYDSNFLETFLATYRSFTTPSMLLEKLKQRYYVPATVPDQKKQVVQMRVCVVMKRWVGTFNDEIEFDLLDKINAWIESESKAGQKILGGIKSAITKKESC
;
A
#
# COMPACT_ATOMS: atom_id res chain seq x y z
N ASP A 1 -11.82 22.11 -2.75
CA ASP A 1 -10.44 22.53 -2.41
C ASP A 1 -9.71 21.53 -1.54
N GLY A 2 -9.02 20.56 -2.15
CA GLY A 2 -8.25 19.58 -1.36
C GLY A 2 -7.15 18.80 -2.10
N MET A 3 -6.78 19.21 -3.31
CA MET A 3 -5.73 18.53 -4.11
C MET A 3 -4.36 19.25 -4.02
N ALA A 4 -4.13 20.08 -3.01
CA ALA A 4 -2.95 20.94 -2.98
C ALA A 4 -1.65 20.27 -2.48
N ASN A 5 -1.69 19.06 -1.90
CA ASN A 5 -0.50 18.42 -1.32
C ASN A 5 -0.45 16.89 -1.57
N ASP A 6 -0.75 16.41 -2.78
CA ASP A 6 -0.49 15.00 -3.12
C ASP A 6 1.02 14.77 -3.35
N VAL A 7 1.79 14.67 -2.27
CA VAL A 7 3.23 14.41 -2.33
C VAL A 7 3.47 12.95 -2.68
N ASN A 8 4.32 12.67 -3.68
CA ASN A 8 4.70 11.31 -4.02
C ASN A 8 5.30 10.60 -2.79
N ILE A 9 4.93 9.35 -2.56
CA ILE A 9 5.37 8.61 -1.38
C ILE A 9 6.90 8.57 -1.23
N TRP A 10 7.68 8.59 -2.33
CA TRP A 10 9.15 8.57 -2.30
C TRP A 10 9.80 9.93 -2.06
N GLU A 11 9.05 11.01 -2.27
CA GLU A 11 9.52 12.39 -2.12
C GLU A 11 9.20 12.95 -0.73
N GLU A 12 8.22 12.36 -0.02
CA GLU A 12 7.88 12.79 1.33
C GLU A 12 8.99 12.40 2.33
N PRO A 13 9.57 13.37 3.06
CA PRO A 13 10.55 13.08 4.09
C PRO A 13 9.91 12.40 5.30
N GLU A 14 10.66 11.51 5.95
CA GLU A 14 10.29 10.95 7.25
C GLU A 14 10.84 11.85 8.36
N ASN A 15 9.97 12.63 8.99
CA ASN A 15 10.31 13.56 10.06
C ASN A 15 9.13 13.73 11.03
N LYS A 16 9.29 14.58 12.06
CA LYS A 16 8.28 14.78 13.11
C LYS A 16 6.94 15.34 12.61
N ASP A 17 6.93 15.99 11.45
CA ASP A 17 5.72 16.54 10.84
C ASP A 17 4.95 15.45 10.07
N THR A 18 5.63 14.40 9.61
CA THR A 18 5.03 13.34 8.79
C THR A 18 4.79 12.03 9.55
N ILE A 19 5.55 11.77 10.60
CA ILE A 19 5.36 10.63 11.50
C ILE A 19 5.74 10.99 12.95
N GLN A 20 4.84 10.68 13.86
CA GLN A 20 5.02 10.81 15.30
C GLN A 20 4.96 9.43 15.94
N THR A 21 6.00 9.11 16.69
CA THR A 21 6.12 7.84 17.39
C THR A 21 6.37 8.05 18.87
N GLU A 22 5.82 7.15 19.67
CA GLU A 22 6.00 7.13 21.12
C GLU A 22 6.57 5.78 21.56
N MET A 23 7.31 5.79 22.66
CA MET A 23 7.83 4.56 23.27
C MET A 23 6.82 4.06 24.30
N GLU A 24 6.23 2.90 24.04
CA GLU A 24 5.33 2.22 24.97
C GLU A 24 5.87 0.83 25.27
N ASN A 25 6.17 0.54 26.54
CA ASN A 25 6.70 -0.76 27.00
C ASN A 25 7.94 -1.25 26.22
N GLY A 26 8.81 -0.32 25.79
CA GLY A 26 10.01 -0.63 25.00
C GLY A 26 9.77 -0.79 23.50
N ASN A 27 8.53 -0.66 23.03
CA ASN A 27 8.16 -0.73 21.62
C ASN A 27 7.88 0.68 21.07
N LEU A 28 8.27 0.91 19.81
CA LEU A 28 8.00 2.15 19.10
C LEU A 28 6.61 2.09 18.45
N LEU A 29 5.65 2.82 19.01
CA LEU A 29 4.27 2.91 18.53
C LEU A 29 4.10 4.12 17.60
N VAL A 30 3.33 3.99 16.53
CA VAL A 30 2.92 5.13 15.69
C VAL A 30 1.67 5.76 16.27
N VAL A 31 1.74 7.04 16.62
CA VAL A 31 0.63 7.79 17.23
C VAL A 31 -0.09 8.65 16.19
N ALA A 32 0.67 9.27 15.29
CA ALA A 32 0.14 10.01 14.14
C ALA A 32 1.08 9.86 12.95
N ALA A 33 0.53 9.80 11.75
CA ALA A 33 1.32 9.67 10.52
C ALA A 33 0.50 10.13 9.32
N THR A 34 1.17 10.64 8.28
CA THR A 34 0.54 10.84 6.97
C THR A 34 0.18 9.49 6.35
N LEU A 35 -0.69 9.50 5.34
CA LEU A 35 -0.99 8.31 4.56
C LEU A 35 0.26 7.68 3.94
N ASN A 36 1.18 8.51 3.43
CA ASN A 36 2.44 8.07 2.86
C ASN A 36 3.28 7.28 3.87
N GLN A 37 3.40 7.76 5.11
CA GLN A 37 4.15 7.06 6.15
C GLN A 37 3.46 5.77 6.61
N LEU A 38 2.13 5.75 6.68
CA LEU A 38 1.39 4.51 6.99
C LEU A 38 1.57 3.45 5.90
N VAL A 39 1.55 3.85 4.62
CA VAL A 39 1.80 2.94 3.49
C VAL A 39 3.25 2.45 3.49
N ARG A 40 4.23 3.32 3.79
CA ARG A 40 5.64 2.92 3.98
C ARG A 40 5.76 1.86 5.07
N LYS A 41 5.12 2.06 6.23
CA LYS A 41 5.13 1.10 7.34
C LYS A 41 4.43 -0.22 6.99
N ALA A 42 3.32 -0.18 6.26
CA ALA A 42 2.65 -1.39 5.76
C ALA A 42 3.48 -2.18 4.73
N THR A 43 4.45 -1.50 4.09
CA THR A 43 5.30 -2.05 3.03
C THR A 43 6.80 -1.92 3.34
N ASP A 44 7.13 -1.96 4.63
CA ASP A 44 8.50 -1.80 5.11
C ASP A 44 9.38 -2.97 4.62
N GLU A 45 10.52 -2.64 4.04
CA GLU A 45 11.46 -3.62 3.51
C GLU A 45 12.27 -4.37 4.58
N ASP A 46 12.38 -3.82 5.78
CA ASP A 46 13.22 -4.33 6.87
C ASP A 46 12.36 -4.89 8.04
N LYS A 47 11.24 -4.24 8.36
CA LYS A 47 10.38 -4.53 9.52
C LYS A 47 8.92 -4.74 9.12
N TYR A 48 8.59 -5.95 8.70
CA TYR A 48 7.21 -6.30 8.38
C TYR A 48 6.38 -6.61 9.64
N ASP A 49 5.28 -5.89 9.81
CA ASP A 49 4.32 -6.08 10.89
C ASP A 49 2.94 -6.44 10.30
N SER A 50 2.56 -7.72 10.43
CA SER A 50 1.28 -8.21 9.94
C SER A 50 0.09 -7.70 10.74
N ASN A 51 0.27 -7.37 12.03
CA ASN A 51 -0.79 -6.83 12.87
C ASN A 51 -1.06 -5.38 12.48
N PHE A 52 -0.01 -4.59 12.25
CA PHE A 52 -0.14 -3.25 11.70
C PHE A 52 -0.91 -3.26 10.38
N LEU A 53 -0.58 -4.18 9.47
CA LEU A 53 -1.28 -4.30 8.18
C LEU A 53 -2.79 -4.55 8.37
N GLU A 54 -3.16 -5.44 9.29
CA GLU A 54 -4.58 -5.71 9.58
C GLU A 54 -5.29 -4.50 10.14
N THR A 55 -4.71 -3.86 11.15
CA THR A 55 -5.29 -2.65 11.73
C THR A 55 -5.42 -1.57 10.67
N PHE A 56 -4.38 -1.35 9.87
CA PHE A 56 -4.38 -0.36 8.78
C PHE A 56 -5.51 -0.61 7.78
N LEU A 57 -5.64 -1.84 7.25
CA LEU A 57 -6.69 -2.16 6.27
C LEU A 57 -8.10 -2.14 6.87
N ALA A 58 -8.25 -2.44 8.16
CA ALA A 58 -9.53 -2.36 8.86
C ALA A 58 -9.99 -0.91 9.08
N THR A 59 -9.06 0.05 9.25
CA THR A 59 -9.39 1.42 9.69
C THR A 59 -9.10 2.52 8.68
N TYR A 60 -8.46 2.25 7.53
CA TYR A 60 -7.98 3.30 6.61
C TYR A 60 -9.07 4.26 6.13
N ARG A 61 -10.31 3.77 6.00
CA ARG A 61 -11.47 4.56 5.54
C ARG A 61 -11.80 5.75 6.45
N SER A 62 -11.31 5.75 7.68
CA SER A 62 -11.46 6.89 8.59
C SER A 62 -10.59 8.10 8.22
N PHE A 63 -9.54 7.91 7.41
CA PHE A 63 -8.58 8.97 7.08
C PHE A 63 -8.16 9.03 5.61
N THR A 64 -8.57 8.08 4.77
CA THR A 64 -8.33 8.13 3.31
C THR A 64 -9.42 7.37 2.53
N THR A 65 -9.43 7.52 1.21
CA THR A 65 -10.35 6.80 0.33
C THR A 65 -9.66 5.57 -0.28
N PRO A 66 -10.42 4.54 -0.72
CA PRO A 66 -9.86 3.41 -1.44
C PRO A 66 -9.07 3.84 -2.68
N SER A 67 -9.57 4.81 -3.44
CA SER A 67 -8.86 5.31 -4.63
C SER A 67 -7.51 5.96 -4.28
N MET A 68 -7.45 6.76 -3.20
CA MET A 68 -6.22 7.39 -2.76
C MET A 68 -5.20 6.34 -2.24
N LEU A 69 -5.67 5.34 -1.49
CA LEU A 69 -4.82 4.24 -1.04
C LEU A 69 -4.23 3.44 -2.22
N LEU A 70 -5.04 3.16 -3.25
CA LEU A 70 -4.57 2.50 -4.47
C LEU A 70 -3.46 3.31 -5.14
N GLU A 71 -3.62 4.61 -5.30
CA GLU A 71 -2.58 5.47 -5.90
C GLU A 71 -1.29 5.48 -5.08
N LYS A 72 -1.38 5.52 -3.74
CA LYS A 72 -0.17 5.43 -2.89
C LYS A 72 0.53 4.08 -2.98
N LEU A 73 -0.21 2.98 -3.09
CA LEU A 73 0.36 1.64 -3.29
C LEU A 73 1.04 1.51 -4.66
N LYS A 74 0.45 2.10 -5.72
CA LYS A 74 1.08 2.20 -7.04
C LYS A 74 2.37 3.02 -7.00
N GLN A 75 2.35 4.21 -6.38
CA GLN A 75 3.55 5.02 -6.18
C GLN A 75 4.64 4.22 -5.44
N ARG A 76 4.28 3.50 -4.36
CA ARG A 76 5.22 2.67 -3.59
C ARG A 76 5.77 1.50 -4.39
N TYR A 77 5.02 0.93 -5.33
CA TYR A 77 5.50 -0.13 -6.23
C TYR A 77 6.57 0.36 -7.21
N TYR A 78 6.47 1.61 -7.68
CA TYR A 78 7.46 2.23 -8.56
C TYR A 78 8.67 2.77 -7.78
N VAL A 79 9.48 1.82 -7.28
CA VAL A 79 10.70 2.11 -6.51
C VAL A 79 11.73 2.89 -7.37
N PRO A 80 12.24 4.04 -6.91
CA PRO A 80 13.27 4.81 -7.60
C PRO A 80 14.58 4.03 -7.79
N ALA A 81 15.33 4.37 -8.85
CA ALA A 81 16.62 3.74 -9.16
C ALA A 81 17.72 4.00 -8.09
N THR A 82 17.51 4.96 -7.19
CA THR A 82 18.40 5.25 -6.07
C THR A 82 18.32 4.22 -4.94
N VAL A 83 17.25 3.42 -4.89
CA VAL A 83 17.07 2.36 -3.90
C VAL A 83 17.76 1.08 -4.40
N PRO A 84 18.53 0.37 -3.55
CA PRO A 84 19.17 -0.89 -3.94
C PRO A 84 18.18 -1.94 -4.45
N ASP A 85 18.59 -2.72 -5.46
CA ASP A 85 17.72 -3.72 -6.11
C ASP A 85 17.14 -4.75 -5.13
N GLN A 86 17.90 -5.15 -4.11
CA GLN A 86 17.40 -6.07 -3.08
C GLN A 86 16.22 -5.46 -2.32
N LYS A 87 16.35 -4.20 -1.88
CA LYS A 87 15.26 -3.48 -1.20
C LYS A 87 14.07 -3.26 -2.13
N LYS A 88 14.32 -2.90 -3.40
CA LYS A 88 13.28 -2.75 -4.42
C LYS A 88 12.42 -4.01 -4.55
N GLN A 89 13.04 -5.18 -4.64
CA GLN A 89 12.31 -6.45 -4.74
C GLN A 89 11.44 -6.72 -3.50
N VAL A 90 11.96 -6.43 -2.30
CA VAL A 90 11.19 -6.60 -1.06
C VAL A 90 10.00 -5.64 -1.01
N VAL A 91 10.21 -4.35 -1.32
CA VAL A 91 9.12 -3.35 -1.36
C VAL A 91 8.01 -3.78 -2.32
N GLN A 92 8.36 -4.17 -3.55
CA GLN A 92 7.38 -4.62 -4.54
C GLN A 92 6.61 -5.86 -4.07
N MET A 93 7.30 -6.83 -3.47
CA MET A 93 6.67 -8.01 -2.86
C MET A 93 5.72 -7.62 -1.72
N ARG A 94 6.10 -6.68 -0.86
CA ARG A 94 5.24 -6.19 0.23
C ARG A 94 4.02 -5.46 -0.29
N VAL A 95 4.15 -4.63 -1.33
CA VAL A 95 2.98 -4.02 -2.00
C VAL A 95 2.03 -5.11 -2.50
N CYS A 96 2.53 -6.17 -3.14
CA CYS A 96 1.69 -7.29 -3.55
C CYS A 96 0.97 -7.97 -2.37
N VAL A 97 1.65 -8.16 -1.24
CA VAL A 97 1.04 -8.74 -0.03
C VAL A 97 -0.10 -7.85 0.49
N VAL A 98 0.13 -6.54 0.60
CA VAL A 98 -0.89 -5.58 1.03
C VAL A 98 -2.09 -5.60 0.08
N MET A 99 -1.86 -5.50 -1.24
CA MET A 99 -2.90 -5.50 -2.26
C MET A 99 -3.74 -6.78 -2.24
N LYS A 100 -3.08 -7.95 -2.14
CA LYS A 100 -3.80 -9.24 -2.06
C LYS A 100 -4.69 -9.32 -0.83
N ARG A 101 -4.18 -8.86 0.32
CA ARG A 101 -4.92 -8.87 1.57
C ARG A 101 -6.11 -7.94 1.50
N TRP A 102 -5.90 -6.74 0.98
CA TRP A 102 -6.93 -5.72 0.80
C TRP A 102 -8.03 -6.14 -0.17
N VAL A 103 -7.70 -6.70 -1.34
CA VAL A 103 -8.71 -7.28 -2.27
C VAL A 103 -9.54 -8.37 -1.57
N GLY A 104 -8.92 -9.15 -0.68
CA GLY A 104 -9.61 -10.16 0.11
C GLY A 104 -10.70 -9.60 1.03
N THR A 105 -10.58 -8.33 1.47
CA THR A 105 -11.55 -7.68 2.36
C THR A 105 -12.74 -7.06 1.65
N PHE A 106 -12.71 -6.95 0.31
CA PHE A 106 -13.75 -6.26 -0.43
C PHE A 106 -15.13 -6.91 -0.23
N ASN A 107 -16.23 -6.17 -0.17
CA ASN A 107 -17.57 -6.69 0.03
C ASN A 107 -18.69 -5.77 -0.51
N ASP A 108 -18.36 -4.60 -1.06
CA ASP A 108 -19.35 -3.65 -1.60
C ASP A 108 -19.12 -3.28 -3.08
N GLU A 109 -20.12 -2.62 -3.69
CA GLU A 109 -20.10 -2.20 -5.11
C GLU A 109 -18.96 -1.22 -5.44
N ILE A 110 -18.61 -0.32 -4.51
CA ILE A 110 -17.53 0.67 -4.72
C ILE A 110 -16.17 -0.03 -4.81
N GLU A 111 -15.99 -1.10 -4.06
CA GLU A 111 -14.79 -1.92 -4.08
C GLU A 111 -14.69 -2.80 -5.34
N PHE A 112 -15.81 -3.25 -5.90
CA PHE A 112 -15.80 -3.96 -7.19
C PHE A 112 -15.33 -3.05 -8.33
N ASP A 113 -15.76 -1.79 -8.37
CA ASP A 113 -15.22 -0.80 -9.33
C ASP A 113 -13.70 -0.60 -9.18
N LEU A 114 -13.16 -0.85 -7.99
CA LEU A 114 -11.73 -0.76 -7.74
C LEU A 114 -10.98 -1.99 -8.29
N LEU A 115 -11.61 -3.17 -8.36
CA LEU A 115 -11.00 -4.37 -8.97
C LEU A 115 -10.66 -4.13 -10.44
N ASP A 116 -11.56 -3.48 -11.20
CA ASP A 116 -11.33 -3.13 -12.60
C ASP A 116 -10.11 -2.19 -12.75
N LYS A 117 -10.00 -1.19 -11.86
CA LYS A 117 -8.84 -0.28 -11.84
C LYS A 117 -7.55 -1.01 -11.50
N ILE A 118 -7.58 -1.96 -10.57
CA ILE A 118 -6.41 -2.78 -10.22
C ILE A 118 -6.02 -3.70 -11.38
N ASN A 119 -6.99 -4.35 -12.03
CA ASN A 119 -6.77 -5.18 -13.21
C ASN A 119 -6.15 -4.36 -14.36
N ALA A 120 -6.71 -3.19 -14.67
CA ALA A 120 -6.19 -2.30 -15.70
C ALA A 120 -4.75 -1.86 -15.40
N TRP A 121 -4.44 -1.56 -14.14
CA TRP A 121 -3.06 -1.27 -13.73
C TRP A 121 -2.14 -2.48 -13.96
N ILE A 122 -2.52 -3.68 -13.51
CA ILE A 122 -1.72 -4.90 -13.72
C ILE A 122 -1.48 -5.16 -15.22
N GLU A 123 -2.50 -4.97 -16.05
CA GLU A 123 -2.40 -5.20 -17.50
C GLU A 123 -1.51 -4.17 -18.21
N SER A 124 -1.43 -2.95 -17.68
CA SER A 124 -0.54 -1.90 -18.18
C SER A 124 0.95 -2.16 -17.89
N GLU A 125 1.27 -3.05 -16.96
CA GLU A 125 2.64 -3.36 -16.57
C GLU A 125 3.38 -4.21 -17.60
N SER A 126 4.72 -4.14 -17.55
CA SER A 126 5.58 -5.06 -18.30
C SER A 126 5.32 -6.53 -17.95
N LYS A 127 5.73 -7.48 -18.81
CA LYS A 127 5.61 -8.92 -18.51
C LYS A 127 6.27 -9.32 -17.18
N ALA A 128 7.39 -8.69 -16.82
CA ALA A 128 8.05 -8.92 -15.54
C ALA A 128 7.21 -8.37 -14.37
N GLY A 129 6.64 -7.17 -14.52
CA GLY A 129 5.73 -6.58 -13.54
C GLY A 129 4.46 -7.39 -13.35
N GLN A 130 3.83 -7.84 -14.43
CA GLN A 130 2.68 -8.75 -14.41
C GLN A 130 2.98 -10.04 -13.65
N LYS A 131 4.20 -10.59 -13.77
CA LYS A 131 4.63 -11.77 -13.00
C LYS A 131 4.69 -11.47 -11.49
N ILE A 132 5.19 -10.30 -11.10
CA ILE A 132 5.25 -9.86 -9.69
C ILE A 132 3.83 -9.65 -9.13
N LEU A 133 2.96 -9.01 -9.91
CA LEU A 133 1.59 -8.67 -9.52
C LEU A 133 0.59 -9.82 -9.71
N GLY A 134 1.00 -10.94 -10.31
CA GLY A 134 0.11 -12.05 -10.67
C GLY A 134 -0.65 -12.63 -9.47
N GLY A 135 -0.07 -12.56 -8.27
CA GLY A 135 -0.75 -12.97 -7.04
C GLY A 135 -1.96 -12.10 -6.69
N ILE A 136 -1.97 -10.82 -7.08
CA ILE A 136 -3.12 -9.91 -6.94
C ILE A 136 -4.21 -10.34 -7.93
N LYS A 137 -3.85 -10.60 -9.20
CA LYS A 137 -4.80 -11.07 -10.23
C LYS A 137 -5.55 -12.33 -9.77
N SER A 138 -4.84 -13.30 -9.18
CA SER A 138 -5.50 -14.48 -8.60
C SER A 138 -6.45 -14.16 -7.44
N ALA A 139 -6.16 -13.14 -6.63
CA ALA A 139 -7.04 -12.71 -5.55
C ALA A 139 -8.31 -12.04 -6.10
N ILE A 140 -8.18 -11.25 -7.17
CA ILE A 140 -9.30 -10.60 -7.87
C ILE A 140 -10.25 -11.66 -8.45
N THR A 141 -9.72 -12.61 -9.24
CA THR A 141 -10.54 -13.69 -9.82
C THR A 141 -11.28 -14.50 -8.75
N LYS A 142 -10.61 -14.80 -7.63
CA LYS A 142 -11.26 -15.47 -6.49
C LYS A 142 -12.40 -14.63 -5.94
N LYS A 143 -12.21 -13.31 -5.84
CA LYS A 143 -13.18 -12.38 -5.28
C LYS A 143 -14.42 -12.21 -6.15
N GLU A 144 -14.25 -12.14 -7.45
CA GLU A 144 -15.35 -12.07 -8.43
C GLU A 144 -16.17 -13.37 -8.50
N SER A 145 -15.60 -14.49 -8.03
CA SER A 145 -16.26 -15.81 -8.02
C SER A 145 -17.01 -16.12 -6.71
N CYS A 146 -16.99 -15.22 -5.71
CA CYS A 146 -17.65 -15.38 -4.41
C CYS A 146 -18.97 -14.61 -4.36
#